data_AF-A0A0Q6EW48-F1
#
_entry.id   AF-A0A0Q6EW48-F1
#
_cell.length_a   1.000
_cell.length_b   1.000
_cell.length_c   1.000
_cell.angle_alpha   90.00
_cell.angle_beta   90.00
_cell.angle_gamma   90.00
#
_symmetry.space_group_name_H-M   'P 1'
#
loop_
_entity.id
_entity.type
_entity.pdbx_description
1 polymer ?
#
loop_
_entity_poly.entity_id
_entity_poly.type
_entity_poly.pdbx_seq_one_letter_code
_entity_poly.pdbx_strand_id
1 'polypeptide(L)'
;MSSPLMKLLAVGLLCLGISGCSTASSESTAMVGAPISTASAFAPALNATATTVAYAPGAVTAAEQLQKPYFIEFRARSAESYGHTFVVFGRRDARGLVPVDANGVLVPGMTEVAGLHPASTSSIPYTLGHVIPVPSETGASDGDSEDAYITARWRVDLTEAQYRDVVAYIRGLQGSSPVWHAVLYNCSAFVGDIAKHMGFKAPNPMLFPKNYINTLKSMNT
;
A
#
# COMPACT_ATOMS: atom_id res chain seq x y z
N MET A 1 31.05 49.18 -18.32
CA MET A 1 31.86 49.81 -17.25
C MET A 1 30.95 49.83 -16.04
N SER A 2 31.14 49.14 -14.91
CA SER A 2 32.35 48.68 -14.21
C SER A 2 31.92 47.68 -13.13
N SER A 3 32.68 46.61 -12.94
CA SER A 3 32.74 45.86 -11.66
C SER A 3 33.86 46.49 -10.80
N PRO A 4 33.87 46.31 -9.45
CA PRO A 4 34.74 45.24 -8.92
C PRO A 4 34.28 44.55 -7.61
N LEU A 5 34.49 43.22 -7.58
CA LEU A 5 35.32 42.43 -6.66
C LEU A 5 35.30 42.65 -5.10
N MET A 6 35.05 41.51 -4.44
CA MET A 6 35.70 40.94 -3.22
C MET A 6 35.26 41.32 -1.79
N LYS A 7 35.08 40.25 -0.99
CA LYS A 7 35.51 39.94 0.41
C LYS A 7 34.43 39.02 1.03
N LEU A 8 34.66 37.98 1.84
CA LEU A 8 35.81 37.32 2.44
C LEU A 8 35.33 35.91 2.90
N LEU A 9 36.23 34.92 2.98
CA LEU A 9 36.01 33.59 3.56
C LEU A 9 35.69 33.62 5.06
N ALA A 10 34.90 32.63 5.53
CA ALA A 10 35.03 32.05 6.86
C ALA A 10 34.64 30.55 6.81
N VAL A 11 35.64 29.67 6.92
CA VAL A 11 35.47 28.23 7.17
C VAL A 11 35.90 27.99 8.62
N GLY A 12 35.01 27.45 9.44
CA GLY A 12 35.24 27.20 10.85
C GLY A 12 34.92 25.75 11.25
N LEU A 13 35.98 25.09 11.72
CA LEU A 13 36.04 24.02 12.73
C LEU A 13 35.40 22.65 12.48
N LEU A 14 36.27 21.63 12.39
CA LEU A 14 36.04 20.33 13.05
C LEU A 14 37.38 19.70 13.46
N CYS A 15 37.68 19.73 14.77
CA CYS A 15 38.76 18.97 15.40
C CYS A 15 38.17 18.16 16.54
N LEU A 16 38.09 16.83 16.40
CA LEU A 16 38.06 15.90 17.53
C LEU A 16 38.80 14.63 17.10
N GLY A 17 40.02 14.49 17.62
CA GLY A 17 40.77 13.23 17.62
C GLY A 17 40.66 12.57 18.99
N ILE A 18 40.51 11.25 19.01
CA ILE A 18 40.83 10.43 20.17
C ILE A 18 41.50 9.15 19.65
N SER A 19 42.76 8.96 20.03
CA SER A 19 43.56 7.75 19.84
C SER A 19 43.79 7.07 21.19
N GLY A 20 43.94 5.74 21.15
CA GLY A 20 44.54 4.88 22.20
C GLY A 20 43.57 3.85 22.77
N CYS A 21 43.90 2.59 23.04
CA CYS A 21 45.11 1.79 22.90
C CYS A 21 44.73 0.29 23.04
N SER A 22 45.53 -0.58 22.43
CA SER A 22 45.50 -2.06 22.43
C SER A 22 45.78 -2.69 23.81
N THR A 23 45.20 -3.83 24.21
CA THR A 23 45.72 -5.24 24.25
C THR A 23 44.95 -5.93 25.42
N ALA A 24 44.69 -7.24 25.57
CA ALA A 24 45.39 -8.47 25.22
C ALA A 24 44.44 -9.70 25.23
N SER A 25 44.97 -10.78 24.66
CA SER A 25 44.53 -12.18 24.51
C SER A 25 44.05 -12.95 25.76
N SER A 26 43.22 -13.99 25.55
CA SER A 26 43.61 -15.41 25.73
C SER A 26 42.51 -16.39 25.30
N GLU A 27 42.89 -17.38 24.50
CA GLU A 27 42.09 -18.55 24.13
C GLU A 27 42.26 -19.70 25.14
N SER A 28 41.26 -20.61 25.08
CA SER A 28 41.29 -22.04 25.39
C SER A 28 41.43 -22.52 26.83
N THR A 29 40.41 -23.27 27.31
CA THR A 29 40.59 -24.69 27.71
C THR A 29 39.22 -25.40 27.72
N ALA A 30 39.12 -26.50 26.98
CA ALA A 30 38.01 -27.45 27.05
C ALA A 30 38.11 -28.31 28.31
N MET A 31 36.99 -28.60 28.98
CA MET A 31 36.88 -29.71 29.92
C MET A 31 35.56 -30.47 29.70
N VAL A 32 35.73 -31.77 29.53
CA VAL A 32 34.75 -32.82 29.31
C VAL A 32 34.16 -33.30 30.65
N GLY A 33 32.84 -33.52 30.67
CA GLY A 33 32.20 -34.62 31.42
C GLY A 33 31.65 -34.35 32.84
N ALA A 34 30.31 -34.27 32.96
CA ALA A 34 29.46 -35.10 33.85
C ALA A 34 27.99 -34.59 33.85
N PRO A 35 26.98 -35.47 33.98
CA PRO A 35 25.57 -35.15 33.75
C PRO A 35 24.88 -34.64 35.02
N ILE A 36 24.03 -33.62 34.88
CA ILE A 36 23.03 -33.27 35.89
C ILE A 36 21.67 -33.20 35.20
N SER A 37 20.88 -34.26 35.37
CA SER A 37 19.44 -34.20 35.19
C SER A 37 18.83 -33.54 36.41
N THR A 38 18.19 -32.38 36.22
CA THR A 38 16.87 -31.98 36.77
C THR A 38 16.74 -30.46 36.67
N ALA A 39 15.90 -29.98 35.75
CA ALA A 39 15.07 -28.80 35.96
C ALA A 39 14.01 -28.74 34.85
N SER A 40 12.79 -29.11 35.22
CA SER A 40 11.58 -28.67 34.55
C SER A 40 11.50 -27.15 34.58
N ALA A 41 11.10 -26.56 33.45
CA ALA A 41 10.26 -25.36 33.31
C ALA A 41 10.77 -24.37 32.24
N PHE A 42 9.79 -23.84 31.49
CA PHE A 42 9.86 -22.76 30.50
C PHE A 42 10.23 -23.13 29.06
N ALA A 43 9.37 -23.93 28.44
CA ALA A 43 9.02 -23.68 27.05
C ALA A 43 7.84 -22.69 27.02
N PRO A 44 7.97 -21.45 26.51
CA PRO A 44 6.81 -20.69 26.11
C PRO A 44 6.27 -21.32 24.82
N ALA A 45 4.99 -21.67 24.85
CA ALA A 45 4.23 -22.10 23.70
C ALA A 45 4.25 -21.02 22.60
N LEU A 46 4.97 -21.26 21.51
CA LEU A 46 4.76 -20.57 20.24
C LEU A 46 3.80 -21.41 19.39
N ASN A 47 2.56 -21.52 19.86
CA ASN A 47 1.43 -21.80 19.00
C ASN A 47 0.63 -20.50 18.88
N ALA A 48 1.27 -19.48 18.29
CA ALA A 48 0.53 -18.38 17.71
C ALA A 48 -0.17 -18.96 16.49
N THR A 49 -1.39 -19.44 16.67
CA THR A 49 -2.32 -19.69 15.57
C THR A 49 -2.40 -18.36 14.84
N ALA A 50 -1.75 -18.26 13.68
CA ALA A 50 -1.92 -17.12 12.80
C ALA A 50 -3.41 -17.11 12.45
N THR A 51 -4.17 -16.24 13.12
CA THR A 51 -5.58 -16.02 12.80
C THR A 51 -5.57 -15.48 11.38
N THR A 52 -5.84 -16.35 10.41
CA THR A 52 -5.99 -15.96 9.02
C THR A 52 -7.10 -14.92 8.97
N VAL A 53 -6.74 -13.69 8.62
CA VAL A 53 -7.66 -12.59 8.45
C VAL A 53 -8.51 -12.91 7.21
N ALA A 54 -9.67 -13.51 7.42
CA ALA A 54 -10.56 -13.91 6.33
C ALA A 54 -11.41 -12.71 5.90
N TYR A 55 -11.37 -12.34 4.61
CA TYR A 55 -12.16 -11.24 4.05
C TYR A 55 -13.45 -11.82 3.45
N ALA A 56 -14.61 -11.46 4.02
CA ALA A 56 -15.91 -11.92 3.52
C ALA A 56 -16.59 -10.79 2.72
N PRO A 57 -16.88 -11.00 1.41
CA PRO A 57 -17.66 -10.06 0.61
C PRO A 57 -19.16 -10.28 0.88
N GLY A 58 -19.93 -9.20 1.04
CA GLY A 58 -21.39 -9.32 1.18
C GLY A 58 -22.08 -8.20 1.94
N ALA A 59 -23.41 -8.16 1.83
CA ALA A 59 -24.26 -7.30 2.64
C ALA A 59 -24.23 -7.78 4.10
N VAL A 60 -23.68 -6.94 4.96
CA VAL A 60 -23.59 -7.19 6.40
C VAL A 60 -24.86 -6.70 7.11
N THR A 61 -25.32 -7.45 8.11
CA THR A 61 -26.38 -7.02 9.01
C THR A 61 -25.98 -5.75 9.77
N ALA A 62 -26.94 -5.00 10.33
CA ALA A 62 -26.63 -3.80 11.13
C ALA A 62 -25.69 -4.10 12.31
N ALA A 63 -25.81 -5.28 12.91
CA ALA A 63 -24.91 -5.74 13.98
C ALA A 63 -23.48 -6.00 13.46
N GLU A 64 -23.33 -6.60 12.29
CA GLU A 64 -22.02 -6.79 11.64
C GLU A 64 -21.43 -5.48 11.11
N GLN A 65 -22.27 -4.51 10.72
CA GLN A 65 -21.79 -3.18 10.33
C GLN A 65 -21.06 -2.48 11.48
N LEU A 66 -21.57 -2.61 12.71
CA LEU A 66 -20.90 -2.09 13.90
C LEU A 66 -19.54 -2.78 14.15
N GLN A 67 -19.40 -4.05 13.76
CA GLN A 67 -18.16 -4.80 13.89
C GLN A 67 -17.15 -4.51 12.77
N LYS A 68 -17.61 -3.96 11.64
CA LYS A 68 -16.80 -3.66 10.45
C LYS A 68 -16.81 -2.16 10.12
N PRO A 69 -16.24 -1.28 10.95
CA PRO A 69 -16.35 0.17 10.75
C PRO A 69 -15.52 0.70 9.57
N TYR A 70 -14.65 -0.11 8.99
CA TYR A 70 -13.78 0.27 7.87
C TYR A 70 -14.28 -0.31 6.54
N PHE A 71 -13.69 0.16 5.46
CA PHE A 71 -13.94 -0.37 4.13
C PHE A 71 -12.69 -0.32 3.28
N ILE A 72 -12.71 -1.14 2.24
CA ILE A 72 -11.95 -0.94 1.01
C ILE A 72 -12.90 -1.07 -0.17
N GLU A 73 -12.82 -0.16 -1.12
CA GLU A 73 -13.62 -0.12 -2.32
C GLU A 73 -12.72 -0.12 -3.55
N PHE A 74 -12.83 -1.18 -4.34
CA PHE A 74 -12.23 -1.32 -5.64
C PHE A 74 -13.01 -0.47 -6.63
N ARG A 75 -12.35 0.48 -7.28
CA ARG A 75 -12.99 1.45 -8.19
C ARG A 75 -12.37 1.42 -9.57
N ALA A 76 -13.18 1.76 -10.56
CA ALA A 76 -12.71 2.17 -11.87
C ALA A 76 -13.36 3.50 -12.26
N ARG A 77 -12.60 4.37 -12.92
CA ARG A 77 -13.11 5.63 -13.49
C ARG A 77 -12.83 5.76 -14.99
N SER A 78 -13.53 6.68 -15.63
CA SER A 78 -13.12 7.22 -16.93
C SER A 78 -11.85 8.06 -16.80
N ALA A 79 -11.04 8.09 -17.86
CA ALA A 79 -9.83 8.91 -17.98
C ALA A 79 -9.74 9.44 -19.42
N GLU A 80 -8.82 10.37 -19.68
CA GLU A 80 -8.41 10.69 -21.05
C GLU A 80 -7.81 9.46 -21.75
N SER A 81 -7.17 8.56 -20.98
CA SER A 81 -6.70 7.25 -21.44
C SER A 81 -7.82 6.18 -21.39
N TYR A 82 -7.46 4.91 -21.32
CA TYR A 82 -8.38 3.77 -21.23
C TYR A 82 -9.10 3.63 -19.86
N GLY A 83 -8.93 4.59 -18.95
CA GLY A 83 -9.47 4.59 -17.59
C GLY A 83 -8.41 4.29 -16.52
N HIS A 84 -8.84 4.25 -15.27
CA HIS A 84 -7.97 3.92 -14.14
C HIS A 84 -8.67 3.00 -13.15
N THR A 85 -7.98 1.96 -12.67
CA THR A 85 -8.41 1.15 -11.52
C THR A 85 -7.60 1.53 -10.30
N PHE A 86 -8.27 1.66 -9.16
CA PHE A 86 -7.65 2.04 -7.89
C PHE A 86 -8.49 1.50 -6.73
N VAL A 87 -7.98 1.66 -5.52
CA VAL A 87 -8.73 1.40 -4.29
C VAL A 87 -8.93 2.67 -3.49
N VAL A 88 -10.09 2.77 -2.85
CA VAL A 88 -10.38 3.75 -1.81
C VAL A 88 -10.59 3.00 -0.52
N PHE A 89 -9.95 3.43 0.57
CA PHE A 89 -10.09 2.77 1.86
C PHE A 89 -10.12 3.79 2.98
N GLY A 90 -10.71 3.40 4.10
CA GLY A 90 -10.83 4.29 5.25
C GLY A 90 -11.95 3.88 6.19
N ARG A 91 -12.40 4.83 7.00
CA ARG A 91 -13.51 4.63 7.93
C ARG A 91 -14.82 5.02 7.27
N ARG A 92 -15.86 4.22 7.48
CA ARG A 92 -17.21 4.54 6.98
C ARG A 92 -17.83 5.68 7.76
N ASP A 93 -18.76 6.40 7.14
CA ASP A 93 -19.54 7.45 7.81
C ASP A 93 -20.54 6.84 8.81
N ALA A 94 -21.25 7.69 9.56
CA ALA A 94 -22.26 7.26 10.54
C ALA A 94 -23.43 6.46 9.92
N ARG A 95 -23.58 6.50 8.58
CA ARG A 95 -24.59 5.75 7.81
C ARG A 95 -24.03 4.44 7.24
N GLY A 96 -22.77 4.10 7.52
CA GLY A 96 -22.11 2.91 6.96
C GLY A 96 -21.74 3.04 5.48
N LEU A 97 -21.60 4.27 4.97
CA LEU A 97 -21.26 4.58 3.59
C LEU A 97 -19.80 5.04 3.44
N VAL A 98 -19.30 5.04 2.20
CA VAL A 98 -18.02 5.69 1.87
C VAL A 98 -18.19 7.20 2.03
N PRO A 99 -17.39 7.89 2.87
CA PRO A 99 -17.52 9.31 3.10
C PRO A 99 -17.25 10.14 1.85
N VAL A 100 -18.24 10.89 1.41
CA VAL A 100 -18.15 11.91 0.35
C VAL A 100 -18.80 13.21 0.81
N ASP A 101 -18.34 14.33 0.28
CA ASP A 101 -18.93 15.65 0.50
C ASP A 101 -20.23 15.84 -0.31
N ALA A 102 -20.81 17.04 -0.23
CA ALA A 102 -22.05 17.37 -0.95
C ALA A 102 -21.92 17.32 -2.49
N ASN A 103 -20.69 17.36 -3.02
CA ASN A 103 -20.39 17.30 -4.44
C ASN A 103 -19.98 15.88 -4.89
N GLY A 104 -19.99 14.90 -3.99
CA GLY A 104 -19.55 13.53 -4.28
C GLY A 104 -18.03 13.39 -4.31
N VAL A 105 -17.28 14.28 -3.66
CA VAL A 105 -15.82 14.18 -3.52
C VAL A 105 -15.49 13.43 -2.23
N LEU A 106 -14.56 12.47 -2.29
CA LEU A 106 -14.04 11.78 -1.11
C LEU A 106 -13.61 12.75 0.00
N VAL A 107 -14.03 12.49 1.26
CA VAL A 107 -13.72 13.37 2.39
C VAL A 107 -12.27 13.17 2.87
N PRO A 108 -11.39 14.18 2.76
CA PRO A 108 -10.01 14.08 3.24
C PRO A 108 -9.94 13.76 4.73
N GLY A 109 -8.99 12.91 5.12
CA GLY A 109 -8.81 12.47 6.52
C GLY A 109 -9.75 11.37 6.97
N MET A 110 -10.79 11.05 6.20
CA MET A 110 -11.63 9.85 6.41
C MET A 110 -11.35 8.74 5.40
N THR A 111 -10.90 9.13 4.21
CA THR A 111 -10.62 8.22 3.10
C THR A 111 -9.25 8.47 2.52
N GLU A 112 -8.65 7.42 1.99
CA GLU A 112 -7.39 7.43 1.27
C GLU A 112 -7.53 6.69 -0.05
N VAL A 113 -6.69 7.05 -1.02
CA VAL A 113 -6.66 6.47 -2.36
C VAL A 113 -5.30 5.82 -2.60
N ALA A 114 -5.30 4.63 -3.21
CA ALA A 114 -4.10 4.02 -3.76
C ALA A 114 -4.38 3.43 -5.15
N GLY A 115 -3.55 3.80 -6.13
CA GLY A 115 -3.61 3.30 -7.49
C GLY A 115 -2.28 3.56 -8.19
N LEU A 116 -1.88 2.68 -9.12
CA LEU A 116 -0.60 2.79 -9.81
C LEU A 116 -0.76 3.44 -11.18
N HIS A 117 -0.09 4.57 -11.41
CA HIS A 117 -0.10 5.30 -12.67
C HIS A 117 1.26 5.93 -12.97
N PRO A 118 1.55 6.33 -14.22
CA PRO A 118 2.71 7.16 -14.52
C PRO A 118 2.77 8.40 -13.61
N ALA A 119 3.98 8.77 -13.18
CA ALA A 119 4.25 10.01 -12.44
C ALA A 119 4.20 11.23 -13.36
N SER A 120 3.05 11.45 -14.01
CA SER A 120 2.84 12.52 -14.98
C SER A 120 1.36 12.73 -15.28
N THR A 121 1.02 13.94 -15.69
CA THR A 121 -0.29 14.30 -16.28
C THR A 121 -0.24 14.39 -17.81
N SER A 122 0.92 14.18 -18.44
CA SER A 122 1.07 14.21 -19.89
C SER A 122 0.77 12.85 -20.52
N SER A 123 0.18 12.83 -21.72
CA SER A 123 0.00 11.60 -22.51
C SER A 123 1.32 10.95 -22.96
N ILE A 124 2.45 11.67 -22.91
CA ILE A 124 3.75 11.17 -23.37
C ILE A 124 4.25 10.00 -22.50
N PRO A 125 4.40 10.12 -21.16
CA PRO A 125 4.79 8.97 -20.32
C PRO A 125 3.80 7.80 -20.37
N TYR A 126 2.50 8.08 -20.53
CA TYR A 126 1.49 7.03 -20.72
C TYR A 126 1.75 6.23 -22.00
N THR A 127 2.10 6.92 -23.09
CA THR A 127 2.42 6.25 -24.37
C THR A 127 3.74 5.49 -24.27
N LEU A 128 4.79 6.11 -23.72
CA LEU A 128 6.10 5.47 -23.53
C LEU A 128 6.03 4.21 -22.67
N GLY A 129 5.20 4.24 -21.62
CA GLY A 129 4.97 3.11 -20.72
C GLY A 129 4.38 1.86 -21.37
N HIS A 130 4.00 1.91 -22.65
CA HIS A 130 3.63 0.72 -23.43
C HIS A 130 4.85 -0.04 -23.97
N VAL A 131 6.01 0.62 -24.04
CA VAL A 131 7.24 0.08 -24.65
C VAL A 131 8.35 -0.09 -23.61
N ILE A 132 8.48 0.87 -22.69
CA ILE A 132 9.51 0.87 -21.64
C ILE A 132 8.89 1.24 -20.29
N PRO A 133 9.35 0.69 -19.16
CA PRO A 133 8.89 1.14 -17.84
C PRO A 133 9.16 2.64 -17.64
N VAL A 134 8.20 3.34 -17.03
CA VAL A 134 8.31 4.77 -16.69
C VAL A 134 8.13 4.97 -15.19
N PRO A 135 8.65 6.05 -14.59
CA PRO A 135 8.40 6.35 -13.18
C PRO A 135 6.91 6.38 -12.86
N SER A 136 6.54 5.89 -11.68
CA SER A 136 5.15 5.82 -11.23
C SER A 136 4.87 6.58 -9.95
N GLU A 137 3.60 6.93 -9.80
CA GLU A 137 2.98 7.37 -8.56
C GLU A 137 1.95 6.32 -8.13
N THR A 138 1.71 6.25 -6.83
CA THR A 138 0.86 5.22 -6.23
C THR A 138 -0.32 5.79 -5.41
N GLY A 139 -0.52 7.11 -5.51
CA GLY A 139 -1.54 7.86 -4.76
C GLY A 139 -2.83 8.03 -5.56
N ALA A 140 -3.52 9.14 -5.31
CA ALA A 140 -4.64 9.56 -6.15
C ALA A 140 -4.12 10.20 -7.45
N SER A 141 -4.75 9.86 -8.57
CA SER A 141 -4.66 10.59 -9.83
C SER A 141 -5.90 11.47 -10.04
N ASP A 142 -5.83 12.38 -11.01
CA ASP A 142 -6.97 13.24 -11.38
C ASP A 142 -8.23 12.42 -11.68
N GLY A 143 -9.34 12.79 -11.05
CA GLY A 143 -10.63 12.12 -11.17
C GLY A 143 -10.88 10.93 -10.23
N ASP A 144 -9.92 10.53 -9.39
CA ASP A 144 -10.09 9.38 -8.47
C ASP A 144 -10.94 9.71 -7.24
N SER A 145 -11.10 10.99 -6.91
CA SER A 145 -11.81 11.45 -5.71
C SER A 145 -13.29 11.72 -5.95
N GLU A 146 -13.68 11.99 -7.18
CA GLU A 146 -15.01 12.45 -7.55
C GLU A 146 -15.88 11.28 -8.04
N ASP A 147 -17.03 11.09 -7.41
CA ASP A 147 -18.01 10.08 -7.80
C ASP A 147 -18.49 10.25 -9.25
N ALA A 148 -18.46 11.47 -9.78
CA ALA A 148 -18.88 11.81 -11.14
C ALA A 148 -18.13 11.05 -12.25
N TYR A 149 -16.88 10.65 -12.00
CA TYR A 149 -16.06 9.94 -13.00
C TYR A 149 -16.12 8.41 -12.85
N ILE A 150 -16.83 7.89 -11.85
CA ILE A 150 -16.72 6.50 -11.45
C ILE A 150 -17.64 5.62 -12.30
N THR A 151 -17.05 4.58 -12.88
CA THR A 151 -17.68 3.70 -13.87
C THR A 151 -17.97 2.29 -13.34
N ALA A 152 -17.28 1.87 -12.27
CA ALA A 152 -17.54 0.62 -11.56
C ALA A 152 -17.02 0.69 -10.11
N ARG A 153 -17.69 -0.03 -9.20
CA ARG A 153 -17.33 -0.14 -7.77
C ARG A 153 -17.59 -1.53 -7.23
N TRP A 154 -16.71 -1.97 -6.33
CA TRP A 154 -16.94 -3.13 -5.47
C TRP A 154 -16.35 -2.89 -4.09
N ARG A 155 -17.22 -2.86 -3.07
CA ARG A 155 -16.85 -2.56 -1.68
C ARG A 155 -16.80 -3.82 -0.84
N VAL A 156 -15.80 -3.88 0.03
CA VAL A 156 -15.66 -4.88 1.09
C VAL A 156 -15.59 -4.14 2.43
N ASP A 157 -16.48 -4.51 3.35
CA ASP A 157 -16.52 -3.95 4.70
C ASP A 157 -15.54 -4.71 5.61
N LEU A 158 -14.77 -3.97 6.40
CA LEU A 158 -13.61 -4.48 7.13
C LEU A 158 -13.71 -4.21 8.65
N THR A 159 -13.31 -5.19 9.44
CA THR A 159 -12.96 -5.00 10.86
C THR A 159 -11.67 -4.17 10.96
N GLU A 160 -11.35 -3.66 12.15
CA GLU A 160 -10.07 -2.99 12.42
C GLU A 160 -8.86 -3.87 12.06
N ALA A 161 -8.90 -5.16 12.42
CA ALA A 161 -7.81 -6.08 12.14
C ALA A 161 -7.60 -6.29 10.63
N GLN A 162 -8.70 -6.48 9.89
CA GLN A 162 -8.68 -6.58 8.43
C GLN A 162 -8.17 -5.29 7.77
N TYR A 163 -8.62 -4.14 8.27
CA TYR A 163 -8.20 -2.84 7.75
C TYR A 163 -6.70 -2.62 7.93
N ARG A 164 -6.17 -2.89 9.13
CA ARG A 164 -4.74 -2.73 9.41
C ARG A 164 -3.87 -3.65 8.56
N ASP A 165 -4.30 -4.89 8.35
CA ASP A 165 -3.61 -5.87 7.51
C ASP A 165 -3.52 -5.40 6.05
N VAL A 166 -4.67 -5.12 5.41
CA VAL A 166 -4.67 -4.67 4.01
C VAL A 166 -3.97 -3.34 3.80
N VAL A 167 -4.10 -2.38 4.74
CA VAL A 167 -3.41 -1.10 4.64
C VAL A 167 -1.90 -1.28 4.73
N ALA A 168 -1.40 -2.13 5.64
CA ALA A 168 0.03 -2.43 5.70
C ALA A 168 0.55 -3.01 4.38
N TYR A 169 -0.21 -3.92 3.77
CA TYR A 169 0.12 -4.45 2.45
C TYR A 169 0.12 -3.37 1.36
N ILE A 170 -0.90 -2.51 1.31
CA ILE A 170 -0.98 -1.40 0.36
C ILE A 170 0.25 -0.50 0.51
N ARG A 171 0.65 -0.12 1.73
CA ARG A 171 1.86 0.70 1.95
C ARG A 171 3.14 0.01 1.46
N GLY A 172 3.25 -1.29 1.70
CA GLY A 172 4.36 -2.09 1.16
C GLY A 172 4.38 -2.07 -0.37
N LEU A 173 3.22 -2.24 -1.00
CA LEU A 173 3.07 -2.22 -2.46
C LEU A 173 3.37 -0.85 -3.07
N GLN A 174 2.94 0.22 -2.42
CA GLN A 174 3.25 1.61 -2.81
C GLN A 174 4.77 1.86 -2.78
N GLY A 175 5.45 1.41 -1.71
CA GLY A 175 6.90 1.56 -1.56
C GLY A 175 7.73 0.70 -2.52
N SER A 176 7.16 -0.38 -3.06
CA SER A 176 7.86 -1.32 -3.96
C SER A 176 7.48 -1.19 -5.44
N SER A 177 6.64 -0.20 -5.80
CA SER A 177 6.19 0.05 -7.17
C SER A 177 6.76 1.38 -7.71
N PRO A 178 8.07 1.49 -8.00
CA PRO A 178 8.69 2.73 -8.47
C PRO A 178 8.45 3.01 -9.96
N VAL A 179 7.99 2.00 -10.71
CA VAL A 179 7.75 2.10 -12.15
C VAL A 179 6.38 1.54 -12.53
N TRP A 180 5.86 2.07 -13.63
CA TRP A 180 4.63 1.64 -14.28
C TRP A 180 4.93 1.15 -15.70
N HIS A 181 4.21 0.11 -16.13
CA HIS A 181 4.23 -0.37 -17.50
C HIS A 181 2.84 -0.87 -17.92
N ALA A 182 2.32 -0.37 -19.05
CA ALA A 182 0.94 -0.60 -19.50
C ALA A 182 0.55 -2.08 -19.58
N VAL A 183 1.46 -2.91 -20.08
CA VAL A 183 1.24 -4.36 -20.25
C VAL A 183 1.73 -5.20 -19.07
N LEU A 184 2.92 -4.93 -18.54
CA LEU A 184 3.58 -5.81 -17.58
C LEU A 184 3.10 -5.60 -16.13
N TYR A 185 2.97 -4.34 -15.70
CA TYR A 185 2.54 -4.02 -14.34
C TYR A 185 1.88 -2.64 -14.32
N ASN A 186 0.55 -2.65 -14.32
CA ASN A 186 -0.31 -1.49 -14.50
C ASN A 186 -1.26 -1.28 -13.31
N CYS A 187 -2.18 -0.33 -13.43
CA CYS A 187 -3.18 -0.02 -12.39
C CYS A 187 -4.02 -1.23 -11.98
N SER A 188 -4.39 -2.09 -12.93
CA SER A 188 -5.22 -3.27 -12.67
C SER A 188 -4.41 -4.41 -12.06
N ALA A 189 -3.15 -4.58 -12.44
CA ALA A 189 -2.23 -5.51 -11.78
C ALA A 189 -2.04 -5.14 -10.30
N PHE A 190 -1.76 -3.86 -10.02
CA PHE A 190 -1.62 -3.33 -8.66
C PHE A 190 -2.88 -3.59 -7.81
N VAL A 191 -4.06 -3.29 -8.35
CA VAL A 191 -5.33 -3.57 -7.67
C VAL A 191 -5.57 -5.07 -7.49
N GLY A 192 -5.19 -5.88 -8.47
CA GLY A 192 -5.27 -7.34 -8.42
C GLY A 192 -4.43 -7.94 -7.31
N ASP A 193 -3.24 -7.40 -7.04
CA ASP A 193 -2.38 -7.88 -5.96
C ASP A 193 -2.96 -7.56 -4.57
N ILE A 194 -3.60 -6.39 -4.40
CA ILE A 194 -4.38 -6.07 -3.20
C ILE A 194 -5.53 -7.08 -3.03
N ALA A 195 -6.29 -7.35 -4.09
CA ALA A 195 -7.40 -8.31 -4.04
C ALA A 195 -6.91 -9.73 -3.66
N LYS A 196 -5.80 -10.19 -4.26
CA LYS A 196 -5.20 -11.49 -3.94
C LYS A 196 -4.69 -11.58 -2.52
N HIS A 197 -4.08 -10.50 -1.99
CA HIS A 197 -3.66 -10.44 -0.59
C HIS A 197 -4.86 -10.63 0.36
N MET A 198 -6.00 -10.04 0.01
CA MET A 198 -7.26 -10.26 0.72
C MET A 198 -7.91 -11.64 0.49
N GLY A 199 -7.27 -12.53 -0.27
CA GLY A 199 -7.78 -13.87 -0.58
C GLY A 199 -8.81 -13.92 -1.72
N PHE A 200 -9.02 -12.82 -2.44
CA PHE A 200 -9.93 -12.77 -3.59
C PHE A 200 -9.25 -13.25 -4.87
N LYS A 201 -10.06 -13.72 -5.82
CA LYS A 201 -9.61 -13.95 -7.19
C LYS A 201 -9.47 -12.60 -7.89
N ALA A 202 -8.45 -12.46 -8.75
CA ALA A 202 -8.25 -11.27 -9.58
C ALA A 202 -8.38 -11.63 -11.08
N PRO A 203 -9.07 -10.80 -11.89
CA PRO A 203 -9.16 -11.01 -13.33
C PRO A 203 -7.85 -10.65 -14.05
N ASN A 204 -7.82 -10.87 -15.36
CA ASN A 204 -6.69 -10.48 -16.20
C ASN A 204 -6.48 -8.94 -16.15
N PRO A 205 -5.28 -8.43 -15.79
CA PRO A 205 -5.01 -7.00 -15.67
C PRO A 205 -4.98 -6.23 -17.01
N MET A 206 -5.16 -6.92 -18.15
CA MET A 206 -5.32 -6.30 -19.47
C MET A 206 -6.78 -5.92 -19.79
N LEU A 207 -7.74 -6.30 -18.95
CA LEU A 207 -9.11 -5.83 -19.11
C LEU A 207 -9.18 -4.31 -18.93
N PHE A 208 -10.04 -3.66 -19.70
CA PHE A 208 -10.37 -2.26 -19.46
C PHE A 208 -10.86 -2.06 -18.02
N PRO A 209 -10.44 -1.00 -17.31
CA PRO A 209 -10.71 -0.76 -15.90
C PRO A 209 -12.14 -1.05 -15.42
N LYS A 210 -13.16 -0.56 -16.14
CA LYS A 210 -14.56 -0.83 -15.81
C LYS A 210 -14.87 -2.33 -15.82
N ASN A 211 -14.42 -3.03 -16.86
CA ASN A 211 -14.63 -4.47 -17.00
C ASN A 211 -13.81 -5.26 -15.98
N TYR A 212 -12.59 -4.80 -15.68
CA TYR A 212 -11.75 -5.38 -14.62
C TYR A 212 -12.50 -5.39 -13.29
N ILE A 213 -13.01 -4.25 -12.82
CA ILE A 213 -13.70 -4.15 -11.53
C ILE A 213 -15.03 -4.92 -11.52
N ASN A 214 -15.81 -4.87 -12.60
CA ASN A 214 -17.04 -5.65 -12.70
C ASN A 214 -16.77 -7.16 -12.67
N THR A 215 -15.70 -7.61 -13.35
CA THR A 215 -15.29 -9.02 -13.35
C THR A 215 -14.76 -9.41 -11.96
N LEU A 216 -13.95 -8.56 -11.35
CA LEU A 216 -13.44 -8.75 -9.98
C LEU A 216 -14.60 -8.96 -9.00
N LYS A 217 -15.62 -8.11 -9.05
CA LYS A 217 -16.85 -8.29 -8.26
C LYS A 217 -17.51 -9.64 -8.54
N SER A 218 -17.80 -9.94 -9.81
CA SER A 218 -18.50 -11.17 -10.21
C SER A 218 -17.76 -12.45 -9.82
N MET A 219 -16.44 -12.43 -9.70
CA MET A 219 -15.64 -13.60 -9.31
C MET A 219 -15.70 -13.89 -7.80
N ASN A 220 -16.15 -12.93 -7.00
CA ASN A 220 -16.01 -12.91 -5.55
C ASN A 220 -17.32 -12.58 -4.82
N THR A 221 -18.48 -12.56 -5.51
CA THR A 221 -19.81 -12.35 -4.92
C THR A 221 -20.79 -13.36 -5.52
#